data_AF-A0A2S4Y2R7-F1
#
_entry.id   AF-A0A2S4Y2R7-F1
#
_cell.length_a   1.000
_cell.length_b   1.000
_cell.length_c   1.000
_cell.angle_alpha   90.00
_cell.angle_beta   90.00
_cell.angle_gamma   90.00
#
_symmetry.space_group_name_H-M   'P 1'
#
loop_
_entity.id
_entity.type
_entity.pdbx_description
1 polymer ?
#
loop_
_entity_poly.entity_id
_entity_poly.type
_entity_poly.pdbx_seq_one_letter_code
_entity_poly.pdbx_strand_id
1 'polypeptide(L)'
;MSIPSLAALGPVGWTGDTEQDLQAVQDLYTDFLIALHPETSADALSIGDDGRVRYLAVYAQWRLIGGLSHAQQTAARCRHYVLAGTGQRAADLRTALKDLVVNMQVADVVTYLNGLLTNKYGYPSIPDTRRPELVDSIRLGLEHGYTTGQMICFAWRAADTAAGWKERNARMGPPEASSATVTILDNKVRDTIERRWPVPEYEPPKWQERPLALVPGQELLSAVRSVRSPQAISACEECDHQGFVEENKDGHSVLRRCLHTTPLPSQSVRNTSSNDSDDVPPIEDPVTK
;
A
#
# COMPACT_ATOMS: atom_id res chain seq x y z
N MET A 1 -6.82 17.70 19.42
CA MET A 1 -7.03 16.92 18.18
C MET A 1 -6.92 15.46 18.58
N SER A 2 -8.00 14.71 18.39
CA SER A 2 -8.06 13.27 18.69
C SER A 2 -7.67 12.49 17.45
N ILE A 3 -6.91 11.42 17.64
CA ILE A 3 -6.59 10.41 16.64
C ILE A 3 -7.49 9.21 16.97
N PRO A 4 -8.26 8.70 15.99
CA PRO A 4 -9.15 7.57 16.21
C PRO A 4 -8.37 6.33 16.67
N SER A 5 -9.05 5.43 17.38
CA SER A 5 -8.51 4.12 17.72
C SER A 5 -8.31 3.28 16.46
N LEU A 6 -7.41 2.29 16.50
CA LEU A 6 -7.20 1.39 15.36
C LEU A 6 -8.49 0.65 14.99
N ALA A 7 -9.28 0.24 15.99
CA ALA A 7 -10.58 -0.38 15.77
C ALA A 7 -11.57 0.51 15.00
N ALA A 8 -11.45 1.83 15.11
CA ALA A 8 -12.33 2.78 14.43
C ALA A 8 -11.91 3.08 12.98
N LEU A 9 -10.72 2.63 12.55
CA LEU A 9 -10.21 2.85 11.19
C LEU A 9 -10.78 1.86 10.15
N GLY A 10 -11.54 0.87 10.60
CA GLY A 10 -12.06 -0.21 9.76
C GLY A 10 -11.06 -1.37 9.60
N PRO A 11 -11.43 -2.40 8.83
CA PRO A 11 -10.69 -3.66 8.74
C PRO A 11 -9.31 -3.53 8.08
N VAL A 12 -9.07 -2.49 7.28
CA VAL A 12 -7.80 -2.30 6.55
C VAL A 12 -6.79 -1.44 7.33
N GLY A 13 -7.24 -0.62 8.28
CA GLY A 13 -6.34 0.20 9.10
C GLY A 13 -5.45 1.18 8.29
N TRP A 14 -4.25 1.45 8.79
CA TRP A 14 -3.28 2.32 8.12
C TRP A 14 -2.50 1.58 7.04
N THR A 15 -1.98 0.40 7.35
CA THR A 15 -1.05 -0.33 6.47
C THR A 15 -1.65 -1.57 5.81
N GLY A 16 -2.88 -1.96 6.17
CA GLY A 16 -3.43 -3.26 5.76
C GLY A 16 -2.95 -4.43 6.61
N ASP A 17 -2.16 -4.15 7.65
CA ASP A 17 -1.64 -5.12 8.61
C ASP A 17 -1.87 -4.60 10.04
N THR A 18 -2.77 -5.25 10.77
CA THR A 18 -3.16 -4.85 12.12
C THR A 18 -2.01 -4.99 13.13
N GLU A 19 -1.12 -5.97 12.97
CA GLU A 19 0.03 -6.14 13.86
C GLU A 19 1.04 -5.01 13.64
N GLN A 20 1.29 -4.67 12.38
CA GLN A 20 2.16 -3.55 12.02
C GLN A 20 1.60 -2.20 12.49
N ASP A 21 0.30 -1.98 12.34
CA ASP A 21 -0.38 -0.75 12.81
C ASP A 21 -0.31 -0.65 14.35
N LEU A 22 -0.53 -1.76 15.05
CA LEU A 22 -0.42 -1.83 16.51
C LEU A 22 1.00 -1.53 16.97
N GLN A 23 2.02 -2.11 16.33
CA GLN A 23 3.41 -1.85 16.65
C GLN A 23 3.75 -0.37 16.43
N ALA A 24 3.31 0.23 15.32
CA ALA A 24 3.53 1.64 15.04
C ALA A 24 2.93 2.56 16.13
N VAL A 25 1.73 2.25 16.61
CA VAL A 25 1.11 2.98 17.72
C VAL A 25 1.93 2.85 19.01
N GLN A 26 2.42 1.64 19.32
CA GLN A 26 3.26 1.41 20.51
C GLN A 26 4.59 2.16 20.44
N ASP A 27 5.22 2.19 19.26
CA ASP A 27 6.48 2.92 19.04
C ASP A 27 6.26 4.43 19.20
N LEU A 28 5.20 4.98 18.58
CA LEU A 28 4.84 6.40 18.72
C LEU A 28 4.54 6.79 20.18
N TYR A 29 3.94 5.89 20.96
CA TYR A 29 3.67 6.11 22.38
C TYR A 29 4.97 6.09 23.19
N THR A 30 5.84 5.12 22.93
CA THR A 30 7.15 4.97 23.61
C THR A 30 8.08 6.14 23.32
N ASP A 31 8.02 6.68 22.11
CA ASP A 31 8.78 7.85 21.67
C ASP A 31 8.17 9.19 22.13
N PHE A 32 7.12 9.15 22.95
CA PHE A 32 6.40 10.33 23.45
C PHE A 32 5.88 11.26 22.33
N LEU A 33 5.47 10.68 21.20
CA LEU A 33 4.83 11.41 20.09
C LEU A 33 3.31 11.42 20.21
N ILE A 34 2.75 10.37 20.81
CA ILE A 34 1.33 10.27 21.15
C ILE A 34 1.11 9.94 22.62
N ALA A 35 -0.06 10.28 23.13
CA ALA A 35 -0.53 9.89 24.46
C ALA A 35 -1.98 9.41 24.38
N LEU A 36 -2.46 8.75 25.44
CA LEU A 36 -3.88 8.46 25.59
C LEU A 36 -4.70 9.75 25.60
N HIS A 37 -5.80 9.74 24.84
CA HIS A 37 -6.79 10.81 24.88
C HIS A 37 -7.62 10.67 26.18
N PRO A 38 -7.94 11.78 26.89
CA PRO A 38 -8.76 11.72 28.10
C PRO A 38 -10.15 11.10 27.90
N GLU A 39 -10.66 11.12 26.66
CA GLU A 39 -11.96 10.54 26.27
C GLU A 39 -11.87 9.05 25.87
N THR A 40 -10.73 8.40 26.12
CA THR A 40 -10.60 6.96 25.88
C THR A 40 -11.61 6.20 26.75
N SER A 41 -12.44 5.35 26.11
CA SER A 41 -13.45 4.55 26.82
C SER A 41 -12.80 3.63 27.86
N ALA A 42 -13.53 3.34 28.93
CA ALA A 42 -13.15 2.33 29.91
C ALA A 42 -13.02 0.94 29.29
N ASP A 43 -13.72 0.65 28.18
CA ASP A 43 -13.61 -0.63 27.45
C ASP A 43 -12.23 -0.83 26.81
N ALA A 44 -11.47 0.26 26.61
CA ALA A 44 -10.10 0.20 26.16
C ALA A 44 -9.10 -0.04 27.31
N LEU A 45 -9.58 -0.26 28.54
CA LEU A 45 -8.77 -0.60 29.70
C LEU A 45 -8.99 -2.07 30.07
N SER A 46 -7.92 -2.75 30.39
CA SER A 46 -7.94 -4.12 30.94
C SER A 46 -7.18 -4.15 32.25
N ILE A 47 -7.60 -5.03 33.15
CA ILE A 47 -6.86 -5.31 34.38
C ILE A 47 -6.00 -6.53 34.10
N GLY A 48 -4.68 -6.36 34.18
CA GLY A 48 -3.74 -7.48 34.07
C GLY A 48 -3.81 -8.40 35.29
N ASP A 49 -3.25 -9.60 35.16
CA ASP A 49 -3.18 -10.58 36.27
C ASP A 49 -2.42 -10.07 37.50
N ASP A 50 -1.61 -9.03 37.32
CA ASP A 50 -0.88 -8.30 38.37
C ASP A 50 -1.73 -7.21 39.06
N GLY A 51 -3.02 -7.12 38.75
CA GLY A 51 -3.94 -6.10 39.25
C GLY A 51 -3.68 -4.71 38.67
N ARG A 52 -2.78 -4.56 37.71
CA ARG A 52 -2.48 -3.25 37.10
C ARG A 52 -3.41 -3.00 35.93
N VAL A 53 -3.92 -1.77 35.85
CA VAL A 53 -4.68 -1.31 34.69
C VAL A 53 -3.71 -1.10 33.52
N ARG A 54 -4.00 -1.76 32.40
CA ARG A 54 -3.33 -1.62 31.12
C ARG A 54 -4.34 -1.09 30.11
N TYR A 55 -3.86 -0.44 29.07
CA TYR A 55 -4.72 -0.04 27.96
C TYR A 55 -4.57 -1.04 26.80
N LEU A 56 -5.67 -1.30 26.11
CA LEU A 56 -5.72 -2.05 24.88
C LEU A 56 -5.50 -1.05 23.73
N ALA A 57 -4.28 -0.99 23.22
CA ALA A 57 -3.86 0.01 22.24
C ALA A 57 -4.75 0.05 20.97
N VAL A 58 -5.35 -1.08 20.60
CA VAL A 58 -6.29 -1.20 19.48
C VAL A 58 -7.57 -0.38 19.69
N TYR A 59 -8.06 -0.29 20.93
CA TYR A 59 -9.32 0.38 21.29
C TYR A 59 -9.10 1.78 21.87
N ALA A 60 -7.87 2.09 22.29
CA ALA A 60 -7.53 3.38 22.87
C ALA A 60 -7.65 4.52 21.85
N GLN A 61 -8.13 5.68 22.30
CA GLN A 61 -8.04 6.92 21.52
C GLN A 61 -6.73 7.62 21.82
N TRP A 62 -6.16 8.25 20.80
CA TRP A 62 -4.82 8.84 20.90
C TRP A 62 -4.87 10.35 20.71
N ARG A 63 -3.87 11.04 21.26
CA ARG A 63 -3.66 12.48 21.04
C ARG A 63 -2.21 12.75 20.72
N LEU A 64 -1.97 13.76 19.91
CA LEU A 64 -0.62 14.24 19.61
C LEU A 64 -0.03 14.96 20.84
N ILE A 65 1.17 14.55 21.25
CA ILE A 65 1.97 15.31 22.21
C ILE A 65 2.54 16.55 21.49
N GLY A 66 2.48 17.72 22.13
CA GLY A 66 2.91 18.98 21.53
C GLY A 66 1.96 19.56 20.46
N GLY A 67 0.85 18.88 20.16
CA GLY A 67 -0.18 19.34 19.22
C GLY A 67 0.22 19.19 17.74
N LEU A 68 -0.68 19.64 16.85
CA LEU A 68 -0.57 19.41 15.41
C LEU A 68 0.71 20.02 14.79
N SER A 69 1.05 21.25 15.16
CA SER A 69 2.24 21.93 14.63
C SER A 69 3.53 21.16 14.98
N HIS A 70 3.63 20.62 16.19
CA HIS A 70 4.80 19.84 16.60
C HIS A 70 4.88 18.53 15.80
N ALA A 71 3.75 17.82 15.66
CA ALA A 71 3.68 16.60 14.87
C ALA A 71 4.05 16.84 13.40
N GLN A 72 3.58 17.93 12.79
CA GLN A 72 3.93 18.31 11.42
C GLN A 72 5.42 18.60 11.26
N GLN A 73 6.04 19.30 12.23
CA GLN A 73 7.49 19.54 12.21
C GLN A 73 8.30 18.25 12.36
N THR A 74 7.87 17.34 13.26
CA THR A 74 8.51 16.03 13.44
C THR A 74 8.38 15.18 12.17
N ALA A 75 7.19 15.10 11.57
CA ALA A 75 6.96 14.40 10.31
C ALA A 75 7.79 15.00 9.17
N ALA A 76 7.88 16.34 9.07
CA ALA A 76 8.71 17.02 8.07
C ALA A 76 10.20 16.69 8.25
N ARG A 77 10.70 16.64 9.50
CA ARG A 77 12.08 16.21 9.79
C ARG A 77 12.34 14.77 9.39
N CYS A 78 11.44 13.84 9.74
CA CYS A 78 11.55 12.44 9.35
C CYS A 78 11.54 12.29 7.82
N ARG A 79 10.60 12.96 7.14
CA ARG A 79 10.52 13.00 5.68
C ARG A 79 11.82 13.51 5.07
N HIS A 80 12.35 14.62 5.56
CA HIS A 80 13.62 15.18 5.08
C HIS A 80 14.78 14.20 5.29
N TYR A 81 14.84 13.52 6.44
CA TYR A 81 15.88 12.53 6.70
C TYR A 81 15.83 11.33 5.76
N VAL A 82 14.65 10.80 5.46
CA VAL A 82 14.51 9.70 4.48
C VAL A 82 14.89 10.17 3.07
N LEU A 83 14.50 11.40 2.70
CA LEU A 83 14.80 12.02 1.40
C LEU A 83 16.29 12.30 1.21
N ALA A 84 16.94 12.99 2.14
CA ALA A 84 18.27 13.56 1.96
C ALA A 84 19.36 12.91 2.84
N GLY A 85 18.98 12.15 3.86
CA GLY A 85 19.91 11.55 4.81
C GLY A 85 20.94 10.62 4.16
N THR A 86 22.17 10.69 4.66
CA THR A 86 23.33 9.91 4.23
C THR A 86 23.64 8.78 5.22
N GLY A 87 24.51 7.85 4.82
CA GLY A 87 24.93 6.72 5.64
C GLY A 87 23.96 5.52 5.65
N GLN A 88 24.38 4.47 6.36
CA GLN A 88 23.71 3.16 6.36
C GLN A 88 22.27 3.26 6.90
N ARG A 89 22.06 3.93 8.04
CA ARG A 89 20.72 4.09 8.64
C ARG A 89 19.72 4.71 7.66
N ALA A 90 20.13 5.74 6.91
CA ALA A 90 19.25 6.36 5.94
C ALA A 90 18.97 5.43 4.74
N ALA A 91 19.93 4.59 4.36
CA ALA A 91 19.72 3.56 3.33
C ALA A 91 18.72 2.49 3.82
N ASP A 92 18.88 2.01 5.04
CA ASP A 92 18.00 1.02 5.66
C ASP A 92 16.56 1.53 5.76
N LEU A 93 16.37 2.79 6.18
CA LEU A 93 15.03 3.41 6.24
C LEU A 93 14.37 3.54 4.86
N ARG A 94 15.14 3.78 3.81
CA ARG A 94 14.60 3.84 2.44
C ARG A 94 14.19 2.45 1.95
N THR A 95 14.96 1.41 2.28
CA THR A 95 14.58 0.02 2.03
C THR A 95 13.31 -0.33 2.80
N ALA A 96 13.26 -0.04 4.10
CA ALA A 96 12.08 -0.27 4.94
C ALA A 96 10.84 0.48 4.41
N LEU A 97 10.99 1.73 3.93
CA LEU A 97 9.90 2.46 3.28
C LEU A 97 9.43 1.77 1.99
N LYS A 98 10.37 1.32 1.14
CA LYS A 98 10.02 0.58 -0.08
C LYS A 98 9.22 -0.67 0.28
N ASP A 99 9.70 -1.45 1.23
CA ASP A 99 9.08 -2.72 1.63
C ASP A 99 7.71 -2.48 2.28
N LEU A 100 7.57 -1.44 3.11
CA LEU A 100 6.29 -1.02 3.67
C LEU A 100 5.28 -0.68 2.57
N VAL A 101 5.66 0.13 1.58
CA VAL A 101 4.75 0.49 0.48
C VAL A 101 4.36 -0.75 -0.34
N VAL A 102 5.30 -1.65 -0.62
CA VAL A 102 4.99 -2.92 -1.31
C VAL A 102 4.01 -3.76 -0.48
N ASN A 103 4.20 -3.86 0.84
CA ASN A 103 3.28 -4.59 1.71
C ASN A 103 1.88 -3.99 1.69
N MET A 104 1.75 -2.66 1.75
CA MET A 104 0.46 -1.98 1.61
C MET A 104 -0.19 -2.26 0.24
N GLN A 105 0.59 -2.28 -0.84
CA GLN A 105 0.09 -2.62 -2.18
C GLN A 105 -0.39 -4.07 -2.26
N VAL A 106 0.32 -5.01 -1.62
CA VAL A 106 -0.11 -6.41 -1.53
C VAL A 106 -1.42 -6.50 -0.75
N ALA A 107 -1.51 -5.86 0.40
CA ALA A 107 -2.72 -5.83 1.22
C ALA A 107 -3.92 -5.25 0.45
N ASP A 108 -3.70 -4.20 -0.35
CA ASP A 108 -4.72 -3.59 -1.23
C ASP A 108 -5.26 -4.61 -2.24
N VAL A 109 -4.38 -5.35 -2.93
CA VAL A 109 -4.78 -6.38 -3.92
C VAL A 109 -5.46 -7.59 -3.25
N VAL A 110 -4.98 -8.03 -2.09
CA VAL A 110 -5.62 -9.12 -1.31
C VAL A 110 -7.03 -8.72 -0.88
N THR A 111 -7.19 -7.49 -0.37
CA THR A 111 -8.48 -6.96 0.06
C THR A 111 -9.45 -6.87 -1.12
N TYR A 112 -8.98 -6.36 -2.27
CA TYR A 112 -9.77 -6.35 -3.49
C TYR A 112 -10.24 -7.75 -3.89
N LEU A 113 -9.33 -8.73 -3.93
CA LEU A 113 -9.64 -10.08 -4.38
C LEU A 113 -10.66 -10.77 -3.45
N ASN A 114 -10.48 -10.64 -2.14
CA ASN A 114 -11.43 -11.17 -1.16
C ASN A 114 -12.80 -10.47 -1.28
N GLY A 115 -12.82 -9.14 -1.39
CA GLY A 115 -14.06 -8.38 -1.60
C GLY A 115 -14.77 -8.74 -2.91
N LEU A 116 -14.01 -9.03 -3.97
CA LEU A 116 -14.57 -9.48 -5.25
C LEU A 116 -15.21 -10.87 -5.11
N LEU A 117 -14.53 -11.81 -4.45
CA LEU A 117 -15.05 -13.16 -4.22
C LEU A 117 -16.35 -13.13 -3.39
N THR A 118 -16.36 -12.36 -2.30
CA THR A 118 -17.52 -12.30 -1.40
C THR A 118 -18.67 -11.50 -1.97
N ASN A 119 -18.42 -10.29 -2.48
CA ASN A 119 -19.49 -9.37 -2.88
C ASN A 119 -20.03 -9.66 -4.27
N LYS A 120 -19.19 -10.07 -5.23
CA LYS A 120 -19.62 -10.32 -6.62
C LYS A 120 -20.00 -11.78 -6.86
N TYR A 121 -19.17 -12.71 -6.40
CA TYR A 121 -19.36 -14.14 -6.72
C TYR A 121 -20.07 -14.92 -5.60
N GLY A 122 -20.25 -14.34 -4.41
CA GLY A 122 -20.86 -15.04 -3.28
C GLY A 122 -20.02 -16.20 -2.75
N TYR A 123 -18.72 -16.19 -3.02
CA TYR A 123 -17.76 -17.19 -2.54
C TYR A 123 -17.11 -16.73 -1.24
N PRO A 124 -16.63 -17.65 -0.38
CA PRO A 124 -15.86 -17.25 0.78
C PRO A 124 -14.56 -16.54 0.37
N SER A 125 -14.00 -15.75 1.28
CA SER A 125 -12.64 -15.23 1.13
C SER A 125 -11.62 -16.36 0.95
N ILE A 126 -10.44 -16.01 0.45
CA ILE A 126 -9.34 -16.96 0.27
C ILE A 126 -8.98 -17.57 1.63
N PRO A 127 -8.86 -18.92 1.73
CA PRO A 127 -8.48 -19.58 2.97
C PRO A 127 -7.10 -19.11 3.48
N ASP A 128 -6.93 -18.98 4.78
CA ASP A 128 -5.66 -18.52 5.37
C ASP A 128 -4.47 -19.42 5.01
N THR A 129 -4.71 -20.71 4.77
CA THR A 129 -3.69 -21.66 4.30
C THR A 129 -3.13 -21.32 2.90
N ARG A 130 -3.88 -20.61 2.07
CA ARG A 130 -3.46 -20.17 0.72
C ARG A 130 -2.97 -18.71 0.69
N ARG A 131 -3.11 -17.98 1.81
CA ARG A 131 -2.71 -16.56 1.89
C ARG A 131 -1.21 -16.33 1.61
N PRO A 132 -0.25 -17.17 2.07
CA PRO A 132 1.15 -16.97 1.75
C PRO A 132 1.43 -17.03 0.23
N GLU A 133 0.87 -18.04 -0.44
CA GLU A 133 1.02 -18.21 -1.90
C GLU A 133 0.42 -17.03 -2.67
N LEU A 134 -0.75 -16.54 -2.25
CA LEU A 134 -1.36 -15.33 -2.82
C LEU A 134 -0.44 -14.12 -2.68
N VAL A 135 0.12 -13.89 -1.48
CA VAL A 135 1.04 -12.79 -1.20
C VAL A 135 2.28 -12.89 -2.08
N ASP A 136 2.85 -14.07 -2.22
CA ASP A 136 4.05 -14.31 -3.03
C ASP A 136 3.79 -14.03 -4.51
N SER A 137 2.66 -14.48 -5.08
CA SER A 137 2.31 -14.20 -6.48
C SER A 137 2.09 -12.70 -6.72
N ILE A 138 1.49 -11.98 -5.76
CA ILE A 138 1.30 -10.53 -5.89
C ILE A 138 2.66 -9.79 -5.82
N ARG A 139 3.51 -10.15 -4.86
CA ARG A 139 4.86 -9.58 -4.73
C ARG A 139 5.68 -9.82 -5.98
N LEU A 140 5.65 -11.03 -6.53
CA LEU A 140 6.33 -11.37 -7.78
C LEU A 140 5.93 -10.42 -8.91
N GLY A 141 4.64 -10.14 -9.06
CA GLY A 141 4.14 -9.20 -10.07
C GLY A 141 4.66 -7.77 -9.85
N LEU A 142 4.57 -7.26 -8.62
CA LEU A 142 5.06 -5.93 -8.27
C LEU A 142 6.57 -5.78 -8.48
N GLU A 143 7.35 -6.82 -8.17
CA GLU A 143 8.80 -6.85 -8.38
C GLU A 143 9.19 -6.82 -9.87
N HIS A 144 8.35 -7.36 -10.74
CA HIS A 144 8.51 -7.31 -12.20
C HIS A 144 7.99 -6.01 -12.82
N GLY A 145 7.61 -5.03 -12.00
CA GLY A 145 7.24 -3.69 -12.43
C GLY A 145 5.76 -3.51 -12.77
N TYR A 146 4.91 -4.50 -12.49
CA TYR A 146 3.47 -4.30 -12.59
C TYR A 146 2.98 -3.35 -11.49
N THR A 147 2.02 -2.51 -11.85
CA THR A 147 1.37 -1.57 -10.92
C THR A 147 0.31 -2.28 -10.06
N THR A 148 -0.16 -1.62 -9.01
CA THR A 148 -1.29 -2.12 -8.21
C THR A 148 -2.56 -2.31 -9.05
N GLY A 149 -2.87 -1.41 -9.99
CA GLY A 149 -4.04 -1.55 -10.85
C GLY A 149 -3.91 -2.70 -11.86
N GLN A 150 -2.71 -2.97 -12.36
CA GLN A 150 -2.45 -4.17 -13.17
C GLN A 150 -2.60 -5.45 -12.34
N MET A 151 -2.14 -5.45 -11.09
CA MET A 151 -2.35 -6.56 -10.17
C MET A 151 -3.84 -6.78 -9.83
N ILE A 152 -4.62 -5.71 -9.71
CA ILE A 152 -6.08 -5.78 -9.60
C ILE A 152 -6.71 -6.41 -10.85
N CYS A 153 -6.25 -6.05 -12.05
CA CYS A 153 -6.70 -6.69 -13.29
C CYS A 153 -6.40 -8.20 -13.27
N PHE A 154 -5.21 -8.62 -12.83
CA PHE A 154 -4.88 -10.04 -12.68
C PHE A 154 -5.80 -10.75 -11.69
N ALA A 155 -6.00 -10.16 -10.51
CA ALA A 155 -6.90 -10.67 -9.47
C ALA A 155 -8.32 -10.85 -9.99
N TRP A 156 -8.85 -9.85 -10.70
CA TRP A 156 -10.17 -9.92 -11.33
C TRP A 156 -10.28 -11.06 -12.35
N ARG A 157 -9.33 -11.13 -13.30
CA ARG A 157 -9.32 -12.19 -14.33
C ARG A 157 -9.17 -13.58 -13.71
N ALA A 158 -8.41 -13.70 -12.61
CA ALA A 158 -8.24 -14.95 -11.91
C ALA A 158 -9.56 -15.41 -11.26
N ALA A 159 -10.22 -14.51 -10.52
CA ALA A 159 -11.50 -14.80 -9.88
C ALA A 159 -12.60 -15.14 -10.90
N ASP A 160 -12.66 -14.40 -12.02
CA ASP A 160 -13.62 -14.65 -13.11
C ASP A 160 -13.39 -16.01 -13.78
N THR A 161 -12.12 -16.37 -14.03
CA THR A 161 -11.75 -17.69 -14.56
C THR A 161 -12.14 -18.81 -13.58
N ALA A 162 -11.89 -18.62 -12.28
CA ALA A 162 -12.23 -19.58 -11.24
C ALA A 162 -13.75 -19.76 -11.09
N ALA A 163 -14.51 -18.66 -11.11
CA ALA A 163 -15.97 -18.67 -11.07
C ALA A 163 -16.54 -19.41 -12.28
N GLY A 164 -16.09 -19.08 -13.50
CA GLY A 164 -16.51 -19.79 -14.70
C GLY A 164 -16.14 -21.28 -14.69
N TRP A 165 -15.01 -21.65 -14.09
CA TRP A 165 -14.64 -23.06 -13.91
C TRP A 165 -15.57 -23.78 -12.94
N LYS A 166 -15.90 -23.16 -11.79
CA LYS A 166 -16.89 -23.69 -10.84
C LYS A 166 -18.25 -23.89 -11.51
N GLU A 167 -18.77 -22.90 -12.25
CA GLU A 167 -20.09 -23.02 -12.90
C GLU A 167 -20.16 -24.16 -13.90
N ARG A 168 -19.05 -24.51 -14.55
CA ARG A 168 -18.96 -25.68 -15.44
C ARG A 168 -18.78 -27.01 -14.70
N ASN A 169 -18.41 -27.01 -13.43
CA ASN A 169 -18.06 -28.21 -12.67
C ASN A 169 -18.90 -28.34 -11.40
N ALA A 170 -20.03 -29.05 -11.49
CA ALA A 170 -20.98 -29.24 -10.38
C ALA A 170 -20.39 -29.89 -9.10
N ARG A 171 -19.21 -30.53 -9.19
CA ARG A 171 -18.50 -31.11 -8.04
C ARG A 171 -17.66 -30.09 -7.26
N MET A 172 -17.49 -28.88 -7.78
CA MET A 172 -16.69 -27.82 -7.18
C MET A 172 -17.57 -26.92 -6.31
N GLY A 173 -17.21 -26.78 -5.04
CA GLY A 173 -17.86 -25.84 -4.14
C GLY A 173 -17.26 -24.42 -4.25
N PRO A 174 -17.94 -23.43 -3.65
CA PRO A 174 -17.42 -22.07 -3.51
C PRO A 174 -16.03 -21.98 -2.84
N PRO A 175 -15.72 -22.73 -1.76
CA PRO A 175 -14.38 -22.69 -1.15
C PRO A 175 -13.26 -23.15 -2.10
N GLU A 176 -13.52 -24.18 -2.92
CA GLU A 176 -12.59 -24.67 -3.92
C GLU A 176 -12.35 -23.63 -5.02
N ALA A 177 -13.38 -22.87 -5.42
CA ALA A 177 -13.24 -21.78 -6.39
C ALA A 177 -12.36 -20.64 -5.84
N SER A 178 -12.54 -20.24 -4.58
CA SER A 178 -11.67 -19.24 -3.92
C SER A 178 -10.22 -19.72 -3.83
N SER A 179 -10.00 -20.99 -3.49
CA SER A 179 -8.67 -21.60 -3.46
C SER A 179 -8.03 -21.68 -4.86
N ALA A 180 -8.81 -22.06 -5.88
CA ALA A 180 -8.34 -22.14 -7.27
C ALA A 180 -7.95 -20.78 -7.84
N THR A 181 -8.59 -19.71 -7.37
CA THR A 181 -8.28 -18.34 -7.77
C THR A 181 -6.81 -17.98 -7.50
N VAL A 182 -6.23 -18.47 -6.39
CA VAL A 182 -4.81 -18.25 -6.07
C VAL A 182 -3.89 -18.90 -7.10
N THR A 183 -4.13 -20.18 -7.43
CA THR A 183 -3.35 -20.89 -8.46
C THR A 183 -3.48 -20.24 -9.84
N ILE A 184 -4.69 -19.82 -10.20
CA ILE A 184 -4.94 -19.16 -11.47
C ILE A 184 -4.23 -17.81 -11.53
N LEU A 185 -4.22 -17.06 -10.43
CA LEU A 185 -3.50 -15.79 -10.33
C LEU A 185 -2.00 -16.00 -10.54
N ASP A 186 -1.38 -16.94 -9.82
CA ASP A 186 0.05 -17.25 -9.95
C ASP A 186 0.43 -17.56 -11.41
N ASN A 187 -0.31 -18.48 -12.04
CA ASN A 187 -0.09 -18.85 -13.43
C ASN A 187 -0.23 -17.65 -14.38
N LYS A 188 -1.27 -16.82 -14.21
CA LYS A 188 -1.46 -15.63 -15.06
C LYS A 188 -0.32 -14.62 -14.91
N VAL A 189 0.16 -14.40 -13.69
CA VAL A 189 1.31 -13.51 -13.43
C VAL A 189 2.56 -14.06 -14.11
N ARG A 190 2.91 -15.33 -13.87
CA ARG A 190 4.09 -15.98 -14.46
C ARG A 190 4.05 -16.00 -15.98
N ASP A 191 2.94 -16.46 -16.56
CA ASP A 191 2.76 -16.51 -18.02
C ASP A 191 2.93 -15.12 -18.66
N THR A 192 2.42 -14.07 -18.00
CA THR A 192 2.52 -12.70 -18.52
C THR A 192 3.93 -12.15 -18.40
N ILE A 193 4.66 -12.47 -17.32
CA ILE A 193 6.08 -12.13 -17.16
C ILE A 193 6.90 -12.78 -18.28
N GLU A 194 6.72 -14.08 -18.49
CA GLU A 194 7.45 -14.84 -19.51
C GLU A 194 7.19 -14.32 -20.91
N ARG A 195 5.92 -14.01 -21.22
CA ARG A 195 5.50 -13.56 -22.55
C ARG A 195 5.60 -12.05 -22.75
N ARG A 196 5.92 -11.29 -21.69
CA ARG A 196 5.97 -9.82 -21.65
C ARG A 196 4.70 -9.17 -22.20
N TRP A 197 3.55 -9.73 -21.84
CA TRP A 197 2.27 -9.21 -22.33
C TRP A 197 1.89 -7.91 -21.61
N PRO A 198 1.32 -6.94 -22.34
CA PRO A 198 0.79 -5.74 -21.72
C PRO A 198 -0.45 -6.08 -20.89
N VAL A 199 -0.52 -5.50 -19.69
CA VAL A 199 -1.65 -5.65 -18.77
C VAL A 199 -2.32 -4.28 -18.63
N PRO A 200 -3.65 -4.18 -18.81
CA PRO A 200 -4.35 -2.91 -18.64
C PRO A 200 -4.32 -2.46 -17.18
N GLU A 201 -4.27 -1.16 -16.95
CA GLU A 201 -4.45 -0.56 -15.63
C GLU A 201 -5.94 -0.57 -15.28
N TYR A 202 -6.29 -1.10 -14.11
CA TYR A 202 -7.66 -1.06 -13.60
C TYR A 202 -7.72 -0.12 -12.40
N GLU A 203 -8.71 0.76 -12.40
CA GLU A 203 -9.03 1.53 -11.21
C GLU A 203 -9.83 0.65 -10.23
N PRO A 204 -9.47 0.66 -8.94
CA PRO A 204 -10.22 -0.05 -7.93
C PRO A 204 -11.66 0.50 -7.84
N PRO A 205 -12.67 -0.36 -7.66
CA PRO A 205 -14.05 0.07 -7.52
C PRO A 205 -14.27 0.81 -6.20
N LYS A 206 -15.31 1.66 -6.15
CA LYS A 206 -15.60 2.53 -4.98
C LYS A 206 -15.86 1.79 -3.66
N TRP A 207 -16.24 0.52 -3.72
CA TRP A 207 -16.45 -0.31 -2.52
C TRP A 207 -15.14 -0.82 -1.91
N GLN A 208 -14.02 -0.74 -2.63
CA GLN A 208 -12.74 -1.21 -2.13
C GLN A 208 -12.20 -0.25 -1.08
N GLU A 209 -12.05 -0.76 0.14
CA GLU A 209 -11.28 -0.10 1.17
C GLU A 209 -9.80 -0.34 0.93
N ARG A 210 -9.00 0.72 1.05
CA ARG A 210 -7.56 0.72 0.79
C ARG A 210 -6.83 1.12 2.06
N PRO A 211 -5.59 0.64 2.29
CA PRO A 211 -4.79 1.10 3.42
C PRO A 211 -4.66 2.62 3.41
N LEU A 212 -5.00 3.28 4.52
CA LEU A 212 -5.06 4.74 4.59
C LEU A 212 -3.70 5.40 4.30
N ALA A 213 -2.61 4.72 4.62
CA ALA A 213 -1.25 5.21 4.42
C ALA A 213 -0.69 4.91 3.01
N LEU A 214 -1.41 4.19 2.15
CA LEU A 214 -0.88 3.74 0.86
C LEU A 214 -0.53 4.91 -0.07
N VAL A 215 -1.46 5.83 -0.31
CA VAL A 215 -1.23 7.01 -1.17
C VAL A 215 -0.08 7.90 -0.65
N PRO A 216 -0.09 8.38 0.61
CA PRO A 216 1.02 9.19 1.10
C PRO A 216 2.35 8.42 1.14
N GLY A 217 2.31 7.09 1.35
CA GLY A 217 3.49 6.23 1.25
C GLY A 217 4.07 6.17 -0.16
N GLN A 218 3.22 6.01 -1.19
CA GLN A 218 3.61 6.02 -2.60
C GLN A 218 4.20 7.38 -3.01
N GLU A 219 3.58 8.49 -2.58
CA GLU A 219 4.09 9.83 -2.82
C GLU A 219 5.49 10.03 -2.21
N LEU A 220 5.67 9.59 -0.96
CA LEU A 220 6.96 9.68 -0.28
C LEU A 220 8.03 8.81 -0.97
N LEU A 221 7.70 7.57 -1.31
CA LEU A 221 8.62 6.67 -2.00
C LEU A 221 9.00 7.20 -3.39
N SER A 222 8.04 7.77 -4.12
CA SER A 222 8.29 8.44 -5.40
C SER A 222 9.26 9.61 -5.24
N ALA A 223 9.05 10.47 -4.24
CA ALA A 223 9.97 11.56 -3.94
C ALA A 223 11.39 11.06 -3.57
N VAL A 224 11.50 10.01 -2.77
CA VAL A 224 12.78 9.39 -2.38
C VAL A 224 13.55 8.84 -3.58
N ARG A 225 12.84 8.23 -4.54
CA ARG A 225 13.41 7.71 -5.79
C ARG A 225 13.81 8.84 -6.73
N SER A 226 12.94 9.84 -6.89
CA SER A 226 13.14 10.97 -7.79
C SER A 226 14.48 11.67 -7.52
N VAL A 227 14.77 11.97 -6.25
CA VAL A 227 16.01 12.70 -5.88
C VAL A 227 17.31 11.94 -6.12
N ARG A 228 17.21 10.64 -6.40
CA ARG A 228 18.34 9.74 -6.73
C ARG A 228 18.27 9.22 -8.17
N SER A 229 17.28 9.66 -8.95
CA SER A 229 17.13 9.19 -10.31
C SER A 229 18.22 9.80 -11.20
N PRO A 230 18.89 9.01 -12.07
CA PRO A 230 19.89 9.54 -12.98
C PRO A 230 19.37 10.68 -13.85
N GLN A 231 18.09 10.62 -14.24
CA GLN A 231 17.40 11.65 -15.02
C GLN A 231 17.27 12.98 -14.26
N ALA A 232 16.87 12.94 -12.98
CA ALA A 232 16.79 14.16 -12.17
C ALA A 232 18.18 14.76 -11.93
N ILE A 233 19.17 13.90 -11.66
CA ILE A 233 20.56 14.34 -11.45
C ILE A 233 21.11 14.99 -12.72
N SER A 234 20.92 14.38 -13.89
CA SER A 234 21.45 14.94 -15.14
C SER A 234 20.72 16.20 -15.62
N ALA A 235 19.47 16.41 -15.18
CA ALA A 235 18.67 17.59 -15.52
C ALA A 235 18.87 18.77 -14.55
N CYS A 236 19.58 18.56 -13.44
CA CYS A 236 19.75 19.56 -12.40
C CYS A 236 21.06 20.33 -12.61
N GLU A 237 20.97 21.65 -12.75
CA GLU A 237 22.13 22.53 -12.96
C GLU A 237 22.88 22.86 -11.66
N GLU A 238 22.26 22.59 -10.50
CA GLU A 238 22.78 23.00 -9.19
C GLU A 238 23.62 21.92 -8.50
N CYS A 239 23.50 20.66 -8.92
CA CYS A 239 24.19 19.54 -8.27
C CYS A 239 25.25 18.89 -9.15
N ASP A 240 26.19 18.21 -8.50
CA ASP A 240 27.20 17.42 -9.20
C ASP A 240 26.61 16.19 -9.92
N HIS A 241 27.47 15.47 -10.64
CA HIS A 241 27.12 14.23 -11.34
C HIS A 241 26.61 13.10 -10.44
N GLN A 242 26.78 13.22 -9.12
CA GLN A 242 26.28 12.27 -8.13
C GLN A 242 24.99 12.78 -7.45
N GLY A 243 24.52 13.99 -7.75
CA GLY A 243 23.32 14.61 -7.19
C GLY A 243 23.53 15.28 -5.84
N PHE A 244 24.73 15.77 -5.53
CA PHE A 244 25.05 16.52 -4.31
C PHE A 244 25.28 18.01 -4.59
N VAL A 245 24.99 18.84 -3.58
CA VAL A 245 25.28 20.27 -3.57
C VAL A 245 26.23 20.53 -2.41
N GLU A 246 27.28 21.31 -2.67
CA GLU A 246 28.16 21.82 -1.61
C GLU A 246 27.48 22.99 -0.88
N GLU A 247 27.45 22.92 0.44
CA GLU A 247 26.95 23.98 1.29
C GLU A 247 27.98 24.30 2.37
N ASN A 248 28.22 25.59 2.64
CA ASN A 248 29.06 26.00 3.75
C ASN A 248 28.24 26.06 5.02
N LYS A 249 28.52 25.16 5.96
CA LYS A 249 27.88 25.12 7.27
C LYS A 249 28.93 25.26 8.36
N ASP A 250 28.78 26.28 9.21
CA ASP A 250 29.68 26.55 10.33
C ASP A 250 31.17 26.66 9.94
N GLY A 251 31.46 27.19 8.74
CA GLY A 251 32.82 27.33 8.21
C GLY A 251 33.40 26.07 7.56
N HIS A 252 32.62 25.01 7.43
CA HIS A 252 33.00 23.77 6.76
C HIS A 252 32.14 23.50 5.53
N SER A 253 32.77 23.08 4.43
CA SER A 253 32.02 22.57 3.26
C SER A 253 31.43 21.22 3.61
N VAL A 254 30.11 21.09 3.49
CA VAL A 254 29.36 19.85 3.66
C VAL A 254 28.61 19.53 2.36
N LEU A 255 28.64 18.26 1.98
CA LEU A 255 27.86 17.76 0.84
C LEU A 255 26.46 17.39 1.33
N ARG A 256 25.43 17.98 0.72
CA ARG A 256 24.04 17.59 0.93
C ARG A 256 23.42 17.03 -0.33
N ARG A 257 22.48 16.10 -0.17
CA ARG A 257 21.68 15.58 -1.29
C ARG A 257 20.83 16.70 -1.88
N CYS A 258 20.92 16.91 -3.19
CA CYS A 258 20.02 17.80 -3.91
C CYS A 258 18.58 17.25 -3.88
N LEU A 259 17.60 18.13 -3.65
CA LEU A 259 16.18 17.76 -3.68
C LEU A 259 15.52 18.02 -5.03
N HIS A 260 16.23 18.60 -5.99
CA HIS A 260 15.78 18.91 -7.36
C HIS A 260 14.42 19.60 -7.37
N THR A 261 14.39 20.89 -7.05
CA THR A 261 13.17 21.71 -7.00
C THR A 261 12.55 21.94 -8.39
N THR A 262 13.28 21.66 -9.46
CA THR A 262 12.80 21.77 -10.84
C THR A 262 12.01 20.50 -11.23
N PRO A 263 10.76 20.63 -11.71
CA PRO A 263 10.01 19.47 -12.17
C PRO A 263 10.76 18.80 -13.33
N LEU A 264 10.91 17.48 -13.24
CA LEU A 264 11.36 16.66 -14.36
C LEU A 264 10.49 16.96 -15.59
N PRO A 265 11.06 17.15 -16.78
CA PRO A 265 10.26 17.28 -17.99
C PRO A 265 9.39 16.03 -18.11
N SER A 266 8.09 16.23 -18.00
CA SER A 266 7.08 15.18 -18.09
C SER A 266 7.34 14.36 -19.35
N GLN A 267 7.60 13.06 -19.20
CA GLN A 267 7.47 12.14 -20.33
C GLN A 267 6.02 12.22 -20.76
N SER A 268 5.77 12.89 -21.89
CA SER A 268 4.46 12.97 -22.50
C SER A 268 4.03 11.55 -22.84
N VAL A 269 3.23 10.92 -21.98
CA VAL A 269 2.38 9.82 -22.39
C VAL A 269 1.53 10.40 -23.53
N ARG A 270 1.73 9.89 -24.74
CA ARG A 270 0.84 10.18 -25.86
C ARG A 270 -0.53 9.62 -25.51
N ASN A 271 -1.34 10.43 -24.82
CA ASN A 271 -2.76 10.23 -24.72
C ASN A 271 -3.33 10.39 -26.13
N THR A 272 -3.50 9.26 -26.81
CA THR A 272 -4.48 9.16 -27.87
C THR A 272 -5.83 9.05 -27.19
N SER A 273 -6.45 10.20 -26.97
CA SER A 273 -7.86 10.31 -26.63
C SER A 273 -8.67 9.76 -27.79
N SER A 274 -9.27 8.59 -27.63
CA SER A 274 -10.56 8.29 -28.26
C SER A 274 -11.59 8.23 -27.15
N ASN A 275 -12.46 9.24 -27.10
CA ASN A 275 -13.81 9.07 -26.61
C ASN A 275 -14.41 7.86 -27.33
N ASP A 276 -14.95 6.90 -26.59
CA ASP A 276 -16.24 6.31 -26.92
C ASP A 276 -16.79 5.55 -25.70
N SER A 277 -17.98 6.02 -25.29
CA SER A 277 -19.12 5.30 -24.70
C SER A 277 -18.93 4.39 -23.47
N ASP A 278 -19.66 4.76 -22.41
CA ASP A 278 -20.31 3.85 -21.47
C ASP A 278 -20.89 2.63 -22.19
N ASP A 279 -20.35 1.43 -21.96
CA ASP A 279 -21.03 0.18 -22.30
C ASP A 279 -20.76 -0.86 -21.20
N VAL A 280 -21.71 -0.92 -20.27
CA VAL A 280 -22.00 -2.14 -19.51
C VAL A 280 -22.63 -3.11 -20.53
N PRO A 281 -22.05 -4.30 -20.80
CA PRO A 281 -22.65 -5.23 -21.75
C PRO A 281 -24.02 -5.70 -21.23
N PRO A 282 -25.03 -5.83 -22.11
CA PRO A 282 -26.39 -6.15 -21.71
C PRO A 282 -26.50 -7.59 -21.21
N ILE A 283 -27.41 -7.77 -20.26
CA ILE A 283 -27.86 -9.05 -19.74
C ILE A 283 -28.59 -9.77 -20.88
N GLU A 284 -28.00 -10.83 -21.42
CA GLU A 284 -28.75 -11.78 -22.26
C GLU A 284 -29.54 -12.72 -21.36
N ASP A 285 -30.88 -12.58 -21.38
CA ASP A 285 -31.79 -13.54 -20.81
C ASP A 285 -31.63 -14.91 -21.49
N PRO A 286 -31.75 -16.02 -20.74
CA PRO A 286 -31.64 -17.35 -21.32
C PRO A 286 -32.81 -17.62 -22.27
N VAL A 287 -32.49 -17.80 -23.55
CA VAL A 287 -33.41 -18.35 -24.55
C VAL A 287 -33.83 -19.74 -24.10
N THR A 288 -35.12 -19.85 -23.76
CA THR A 288 -35.81 -21.12 -23.61
C THR A 288 -35.94 -21.77 -24.98
N LYS A 289 -35.33 -22.95 -25.14
CA LYS A 289 -35.83 -24.09 -25.92
C LYS A 289 -35.05 -25.35 -25.62
#